data_AF-A0A7V9D845-F1
#
_entry.id   AF-A0A7V9D845-F1
#
_cell.length_a   1.000
_cell.length_b   1.000
_cell.length_c   1.000
_cell.angle_alpha   90.00
_cell.angle_beta   90.00
_cell.angle_gamma   90.00
#
_symmetry.space_group_name_H-M   'P 1'
#
loop_
_entity.id
_entity.type
_entity.pdbx_description
1 polymer ?
#
loop_
_entity_poly.entity_id
_entity_poly.type
_entity_poly.pdbx_seq_one_letter_code
_entity_poly.pdbx_strand_id
1 'polypeptide(L)'
;DTWMHRVDIARATGHTLELTPGHDGRLIADVVAEWARRHGRPFTLTLEGPAGGVFTSGVGGEAIAFDAVEFCRILSGRGAGTGLLTQEVPF
;
A
#
# COMPACT_ATOMS: atom_id res chain seq x y z
N ASP A 1 0.26 12.02 7.46
CA ASP A 1 -0.18 10.75 8.08
C ASP A 1 0.68 10.27 9.26
N THR A 2 0.06 9.85 10.37
CA THR A 2 0.73 9.27 11.55
C THR A 2 1.21 7.83 11.32
N TRP A 3 0.50 7.04 10.50
CA TRP A 3 0.83 5.63 10.30
C TRP A 3 2.15 5.46 9.53
N MET A 4 2.33 6.21 8.44
CA MET A 4 3.55 6.24 7.64
C MET A 4 4.75 6.77 8.45
N HIS A 5 4.54 7.75 9.33
CA HIS A 5 5.59 8.20 10.25
C HIS A 5 6.00 7.11 11.25
N ARG A 6 5.06 6.30 11.74
CA ARG A 6 5.39 5.14 12.59
C ARG A 6 6.22 4.11 11.83
N VAL A 7 5.89 3.83 10.56
CA VAL A 7 6.69 2.98 9.67
C VAL A 7 8.11 3.51 9.53
N ASP A 8 8.24 4.81 9.21
CA ASP A 8 9.54 5.46 9.03
C ASP A 8 10.40 5.39 10.30
N ILE A 9 9.81 5.64 11.48
CA ILE A 9 10.51 5.59 12.78
C ILE A 9 10.97 4.16 13.10
N ALA A 10 10.09 3.16 12.96
CA ALA A 10 10.43 1.77 13.24
C ALA A 10 11.64 1.33 12.40
N ARG A 11 11.63 1.65 11.11
CA ARG A 11 12.72 1.34 10.18
C ARG A 11 14.00 2.12 10.50
N ALA A 12 13.91 3.42 10.77
CA ALA A 12 15.06 4.26 11.09
C ALA A 12 15.76 3.86 12.40
N THR A 13 15.01 3.30 13.35
CA THR A 13 15.50 2.90 14.66
C THR A 13 15.77 1.40 14.78
N GLY A 14 15.50 0.61 13.73
CA GLY A 14 15.68 -0.83 13.74
C GLY A 14 14.70 -1.60 14.64
N HIS A 15 13.57 -1.01 15.01
CA HIS A 15 12.53 -1.67 15.80
C HIS A 15 11.58 -2.47 14.90
N THR A 16 11.09 -3.59 15.41
CA THR A 16 10.03 -4.36 14.75
C THR A 16 8.77 -3.50 14.62
N LEU A 17 8.25 -3.43 13.41
CA LEU A 17 6.96 -2.80 13.13
C LEU A 17 5.86 -3.85 13.36
N GLU A 18 5.21 -3.78 14.51
CA GLU A 18 4.06 -4.63 14.82
C GLU A 18 2.82 -4.14 14.05
N LEU A 19 2.31 -4.99 13.16
CA LEU A 19 1.14 -4.72 12.32
C LEU A 19 0.04 -5.73 12.61
N THR A 20 -1.19 -5.25 12.57
CA THR A 20 -2.40 -6.02 12.81
C THR A 20 -3.27 -6.02 11.56
N PRO A 21 -3.87 -7.17 11.19
CA PRO A 21 -4.83 -7.21 10.09
C PRO A 21 -6.02 -6.27 10.30
N GLY A 22 -6.46 -6.09 11.56
CA GLY A 22 -7.65 -5.32 11.89
C GLY A 22 -7.49 -3.80 11.75
N HIS A 23 -6.43 -3.24 12.36
CA HIS A 23 -6.21 -1.79 12.33
C HIS A 23 -5.43 -1.38 11.08
N ASP A 24 -4.26 -1.99 10.87
CA ASP A 24 -3.34 -1.59 9.80
C ASP A 24 -3.88 -2.02 8.43
N GLY A 25 -4.48 -3.22 8.35
CA GLY A 25 -5.12 -3.67 7.12
C GLY A 25 -6.27 -2.76 6.67
N ARG A 26 -6.99 -2.13 7.60
CA ARG A 26 -8.04 -1.15 7.25
C ARG A 26 -7.45 0.12 6.64
N LEU A 27 -6.36 0.64 7.22
CA LEU A 27 -5.67 1.81 6.66
C LEU A 27 -5.13 1.53 5.26
N ILE A 28 -4.54 0.35 5.06
CA ILE A 28 -4.04 -0.07 3.75
C ILE A 28 -5.18 -0.24 2.75
N ALA A 29 -6.33 -0.80 3.15
CA ALA A 29 -7.50 -0.90 2.29
C ALA A 29 -8.01 0.47 1.83
N ASP A 30 -8.02 1.48 2.72
CA ASP A 30 -8.40 2.85 2.37
C ASP A 30 -7.40 3.47 1.37
N VAL A 31 -6.09 3.22 1.54
CA VAL A 31 -5.04 3.63 0.59
C VAL A 31 -5.26 2.96 -0.77
N VAL A 32 -5.54 1.66 -0.81
CA VAL A 32 -5.80 0.92 -2.06
C VAL A 32 -7.05 1.46 -2.76
N ALA A 33 -8.12 1.76 -2.01
CA ALA A 33 -9.34 2.32 -2.56
C ALA A 33 -9.11 3.70 -3.18
N GLU A 34 -8.37 4.56 -2.50
CA GLU A 34 -8.03 5.90 -3.01
C GLU A 34 -7.08 5.82 -4.22
N TRP A 35 -6.06 4.97 -4.16
CA TRP A 35 -5.15 4.70 -5.28
C TRP A 35 -5.92 4.22 -6.51
N ALA A 36 -6.80 3.22 -6.33
CA ALA A 36 -7.67 2.67 -7.36
C ALA A 36 -8.53 3.75 -8.03
N ARG A 37 -9.13 4.61 -7.21
CA ARG A 37 -9.96 5.73 -7.67
C ARG A 37 -9.16 6.75 -8.49
N ARG A 38 -7.91 7.03 -8.11
CA ARG A 38 -7.07 8.02 -8.79
C ARG A 38 -6.60 7.57 -10.17
N HIS A 39 -6.11 6.34 -10.30
CA HIS A 39 -5.63 5.86 -11.60
C HIS A 39 -6.75 5.31 -12.51
N GLY A 40 -7.91 4.93 -11.95
CA GLY A 40 -9.12 4.56 -12.71
C GLY A 40 -8.96 3.39 -13.69
N ARG A 41 -7.97 2.51 -13.46
CA ARG A 41 -7.60 1.39 -14.34
C ARG A 41 -7.90 0.05 -13.65
N PRO A 42 -8.20 -1.02 -14.39
CA PRO A 42 -8.40 -2.33 -13.79
C PRO A 42 -7.09 -2.92 -13.25
N PHE A 43 -7.16 -3.65 -12.15
CA PHE A 43 -6.03 -4.35 -11.52
C PHE A 43 -6.46 -5.55 -10.67
N THR A 44 -5.51 -6.43 -10.39
CA THR A 44 -5.55 -7.43 -9.30
C THR A 44 -4.31 -7.23 -8.46
N LEU A 45 -4.47 -6.89 -7.18
CA LEU A 45 -3.39 -6.55 -6.27
C LEU A 45 -3.38 -7.53 -5.09
N THR A 46 -2.27 -8.24 -4.92
CA THR A 46 -2.00 -9.04 -3.73
C THR A 46 -0.97 -8.30 -2.89
N LEU A 47 -1.40 -7.82 -1.72
CA LEU A 47 -0.52 -7.26 -0.71
C LEU A 47 -0.17 -8.34 0.31
N GLU A 48 1.12 -8.65 0.43
CA GLU A 48 1.65 -9.60 1.39
C GLU A 48 1.93 -8.94 2.75
N GLY A 49 2.16 -9.77 3.78
CA GLY A 49 2.45 -9.32 5.14
C GLY A 49 1.23 -9.22 6.05
N PRO A 50 1.44 -8.86 7.34
CA PRO A 50 0.39 -8.97 8.37
C PRO A 50 -0.81 -8.04 8.16
N ALA A 51 -0.61 -6.93 7.46
CA ALA A 51 -1.65 -5.97 7.09
C ALA A 51 -2.08 -6.07 5.62
N GLY A 52 -1.64 -7.14 4.94
CA GLY A 52 -1.91 -7.38 3.53
C GLY A 52 -3.35 -7.81 3.24
N GLY A 53 -3.61 -8.17 1.98
CA GLY A 53 -4.91 -8.56 1.47
C GLY A 53 -4.93 -8.68 -0.04
N VAL A 54 -6.06 -9.15 -0.59
CA VAL A 54 -6.27 -9.23 -2.04
C VAL A 54 -7.34 -8.22 -2.44
N PHE A 55 -7.01 -7.38 -3.41
CA PHE A 55 -7.85 -6.28 -3.89
C PHE A 55 -7.99 -6.37 -5.40
N THR A 56 -9.17 -6.03 -5.92
CA THR A 56 -9.41 -6.03 -7.38
C THR A 56 -10.27 -4.84 -7.77
N SER A 57 -10.08 -4.39 -9.01
CA SER A 57 -10.97 -3.43 -9.67
C SER A 57 -11.05 -3.78 -11.15
N GLY A 58 -12.27 -3.87 -11.69
CA GLY A 58 -12.51 -4.26 -13.09
C GLY A 58 -12.05 -5.69 -13.43
N VAL A 59 -11.88 -5.98 -14.72
CA VAL A 59 -11.52 -7.31 -15.26
C VAL A 59 -10.37 -7.17 -16.26
N GLY A 60 -9.47 -8.16 -16.32
CA GLY A 60 -8.33 -8.16 -17.27
C GLY A 60 -7.24 -7.13 -16.94
N GLY A 61 -7.21 -6.66 -15.69
CA GLY A 61 -6.25 -5.69 -15.20
C GLY A 61 -4.86 -6.26 -14.93
N GLU A 62 -3.91 -5.36 -14.70
CA GLU A 62 -2.54 -5.70 -14.32
C GLU A 62 -2.52 -6.47 -12.99
N ALA A 63 -1.79 -7.59 -12.94
CA ALA A 63 -1.59 -8.38 -11.73
C ALA A 63 -0.32 -7.90 -11.01
N ILE A 64 -0.49 -7.42 -9.78
CA ILE A 64 0.58 -6.84 -8.96
C ILE A 64 0.64 -7.61 -7.64
N ALA A 65 1.82 -8.08 -7.26
CA ALA A 65 2.09 -8.65 -5.95
C ALA A 65 3.18 -7.83 -5.27
N PHE A 66 2.96 -7.41 -4.03
CA PHE A 66 3.87 -6.52 -3.32
C PHE A 66 3.75 -6.65 -1.80
N ASP A 67 4.75 -6.20 -1.05
CA ASP A 67 4.61 -6.02 0.39
C ASP A 67 3.66 -4.84 0.69
N ALA A 68 2.76 -5.02 1.67
CA ALA A 68 1.74 -4.02 1.96
C ALA A 68 2.33 -2.67 2.43
N VAL A 69 3.43 -2.69 3.19
CA VAL A 69 4.08 -1.49 3.71
C VAL A 69 4.87 -0.80 2.61
N GLU A 70 5.66 -1.54 1.85
CA GLU A 70 6.43 -0.96 0.74
C GLU A 70 5.52 -0.38 -0.37
N PHE A 71 4.36 -1.00 -0.61
CA PHE A 71 3.33 -0.43 -1.49
C PHE A 71 2.94 0.97 -1.03
N CYS A 72 2.53 1.10 0.25
CA CYS A 72 2.13 2.39 0.81
C CYS A 72 3.29 3.40 0.82
N ARG A 73 4.53 2.95 1.07
CA ARG A 73 5.72 3.80 1.01
C ARG A 73 5.92 4.39 -0.38
N ILE A 74 5.83 3.58 -1.43
CA ILE A 74 5.96 4.05 -2.82
C ILE A 74 4.86 5.08 -3.15
N LEU A 75 3.60 4.78 -2.85
CA LEU A 75 2.50 5.70 -3.12
C LEU A 75 2.61 7.03 -2.37
N SER A 76 3.32 7.03 -1.24
CA SER A 76 3.62 8.22 -0.44
C SER A 76 4.87 8.99 -0.87
N GLY A 77 5.52 8.61 -1.98
CA GLY A 77 6.74 9.24 -2.49
C GLY A 77 8.04 8.82 -1.78
N ARG A 78 8.02 7.75 -0.96
CA ARG A 78 9.17 7.27 -0.17
C ARG A 78 9.92 6.09 -0.82
N GLY A 79 9.67 5.85 -2.10
CA GLY A 79 10.26 4.79 -2.91
C GLY A 79 9.98 5.02 -4.38
N ALA A 80 10.59 4.21 -5.25
CA ALA A 80 10.34 4.27 -6.68
C ALA A 80 9.31 3.21 -7.09
N GLY A 81 8.30 3.62 -7.85
CA GLY A 81 7.32 2.73 -8.45
C GLY A 81 7.39 2.76 -9.97
N THR A 82 6.83 1.74 -10.61
CA THR A 82 6.61 1.70 -12.07
C THR A 82 5.15 1.35 -12.37
N GLY A 83 4.68 1.65 -13.59
CA GLY A 83 3.32 1.30 -14.00
C GLY A 83 2.28 1.98 -13.09
N LEU A 84 1.33 1.22 -12.56
CA LEU A 84 0.31 1.77 -11.67
C LEU A 84 0.86 2.32 -10.35
N LEU A 85 2.05 1.90 -9.92
CA LEU A 85 2.68 2.37 -8.69
C LEU A 85 3.24 3.80 -8.79
N THR A 86 3.24 4.43 -9.98
CA THR A 86 3.59 5.85 -10.13
C THR A 86 2.44 6.79 -9.72
N GLN A 87 1.24 6.27 -9.47
CA GLN A 87 0.10 7.07 -9.03
C GLN A 87 0.18 7.35 -7.52
N GLU A 88 0.61 8.55 -7.13
CA GLU A 88 0.73 8.91 -5.72
C GLU A 88 -0.63 9.07 -5.00
N VAL A 89 -0.61 8.76 -3.71
CA VAL A 89 -1.68 8.97 -2.73
C VAL A 89 -1.14 9.85 -1.60
N PRO A 90 -1.74 11.03 -1.32
CA PRO A 90 -1.41 11.87 -0.19
C PRO A 90 -1.71 11.16 1.12
N PHE A 91 -0.79 11.31 2.06
CA PHE A 91 -0.81 10.75 3.41
C PHE A 91 -0.79 11.88 4.44
#